data_AF-A0A2E2EV55-F1
#
_entry.id   AF-A0A2E2EV55-F1
#
_cell.length_a   1.000
_cell.length_b   1.000
_cell.length_c   1.000
_cell.angle_alpha   90.00
_cell.angle_beta   90.00
_cell.angle_gamma   90.00
#
_symmetry.space_group_name_H-M   'P 1'
#
loop_
_entity.id
_entity.type
_entity.pdbx_description
1 polymer ?
#
loop_
_entity_poly.entity_id
_entity_poly.type
_entity_poly.pdbx_seq_one_letter_code
_entity_poly.pdbx_strand_id
1 'polypeptide(L)'
;MSESPYDKIAPLPSSKPIARYVAKKAGSYQPEAVVEHQLFLKRSAAEVLAELEEKYSSDEIPRKLKGPAAALISRLRKSQNANFAMKHVDQRLRDYIEPLVLAPNAPVSGHRILLVDDLLSSGATLRTAHRLLTEAGAAHVAALCLLSKV
;
A
#
# COMPACT_ATOMS: atom_id res chain seq x y z
N MET A 1 -28.03 -8.74 16.84
CA MET A 1 -26.70 -8.10 16.88
C MET A 1 -26.41 -7.67 15.46
N SER A 2 -26.19 -6.39 15.18
CA SER A 2 -25.75 -5.99 13.84
C SER A 2 -24.40 -6.63 13.62
N GLU A 3 -24.25 -7.37 12.53
CA GLU A 3 -22.94 -7.86 12.12
C GLU A 3 -22.00 -6.66 12.08
N SER A 4 -20.89 -6.75 12.81
CA SER A 4 -19.84 -5.73 12.79
C SER A 4 -19.54 -5.32 11.36
N PRO A 5 -19.23 -4.08 10.98
CA PRO A 5 -19.02 -3.74 9.57
C PRO A 5 -17.74 -4.35 8.97
N TYR A 6 -16.77 -4.71 9.83
CA TYR A 6 -15.46 -5.25 9.45
C TYR A 6 -15.04 -6.35 10.43
N ASP A 7 -14.34 -7.37 9.95
CA ASP A 7 -13.75 -8.43 10.77
C ASP A 7 -12.22 -8.29 10.89
N LYS A 8 -11.61 -7.44 10.05
CA LYS A 8 -10.19 -7.09 10.10
C LYS A 8 -9.96 -5.59 9.97
N ILE A 9 -8.97 -5.08 10.70
CA ILE A 9 -8.49 -3.70 10.60
C ILE A 9 -7.00 -3.75 10.27
N ALA A 10 -6.61 -3.20 9.12
CA ALA A 10 -5.26 -3.31 8.57
C ALA A 10 -4.63 -1.92 8.42
N PRO A 11 -3.75 -1.49 9.36
CA PRO A 11 -2.98 -0.28 9.16
C PRO A 11 -1.96 -0.45 8.02
N LEU A 12 -1.88 0.55 7.14
CA LEU A 12 -0.88 0.59 6.09
C LEU A 12 0.53 0.82 6.69
N PRO A 13 1.57 0.19 6.11
CA PRO A 13 2.92 0.28 6.64
C PRO A 13 3.50 1.68 6.41
N SER A 14 3.86 2.35 7.51
CA SER A 14 4.45 3.68 7.51
C SER A 14 5.67 3.75 8.43
N SER A 15 6.60 4.68 8.14
CA SER A 15 7.72 4.97 9.05
C SER A 15 7.28 5.73 10.30
N LYS A 16 6.06 6.26 10.30
CA LYS A 16 5.44 6.91 11.46
C LYS A 16 4.35 5.98 12.03
N PRO A 17 4.19 5.90 13.36
CA PRO A 17 3.26 4.97 13.99
C PRO A 17 1.79 5.44 13.96
N ILE A 18 1.48 6.54 13.27
CA ILE A 18 0.16 7.20 13.34
C ILE A 18 -0.96 6.27 12.87
N ALA A 19 -0.82 5.66 11.68
CA ALA A 19 -1.81 4.70 11.17
C ALA A 19 -2.03 3.52 12.14
N ARG A 20 -0.96 3.04 12.80
CA ARG A 20 -1.04 2.00 13.82
C ARG A 20 -1.84 2.44 15.04
N TYR A 21 -1.67 3.68 15.51
CA TYR A 21 -2.44 4.22 16.63
C TYR A 21 -3.92 4.40 16.27
N VAL A 22 -4.20 4.90 15.07
CA VAL A 22 -5.57 5.02 14.56
C VAL A 22 -6.23 3.64 14.47
N ALA A 23 -5.52 2.62 13.95
CA ALA A 23 -6.04 1.26 13.87
C ALA A 23 -6.31 0.65 15.25
N LYS A 24 -5.40 0.87 16.23
CA LYS A 24 -5.62 0.45 17.62
C LYS A 24 -6.86 1.11 18.21
N LYS A 25 -7.07 2.40 17.93
CA LYS A 25 -8.24 3.12 18.43
C LYS A 25 -9.53 2.64 17.74
N ALA A 26 -9.51 2.40 16.44
CA ALA A 26 -10.61 1.80 15.70
C ALA A 26 -10.99 0.42 16.27
N GLY A 27 -10.00 -0.46 16.50
CA GLY A 27 -10.22 -1.76 17.13
C GLY A 27 -10.82 -1.68 18.54
N SER A 28 -10.52 -0.61 19.31
CA SER A 28 -11.18 -0.41 20.62
C SER A 28 -12.68 -0.09 20.52
N TYR A 29 -13.16 0.38 19.37
CA TYR A 29 -14.58 0.60 19.09
C TYR A 29 -15.24 -0.61 18.44
N GLN A 30 -14.47 -1.62 18.03
CA GLN A 30 -14.93 -2.78 17.28
C GLN A 30 -14.20 -4.05 17.79
N PRO A 31 -14.49 -4.52 19.02
CA PRO A 31 -13.72 -5.57 19.69
C PRO A 31 -13.66 -6.92 18.97
N GLU A 32 -14.64 -7.19 18.13
CA GLU A 32 -14.73 -8.39 17.29
C GLU A 32 -13.80 -8.37 16.07
N ALA A 33 -13.28 -7.21 15.68
CA ALA A 33 -12.36 -7.09 14.55
C ALA A 33 -10.91 -7.33 14.98
N VAL A 34 -10.17 -8.11 14.20
CA VAL A 34 -8.74 -8.38 14.44
C VAL A 34 -7.90 -7.25 13.82
N VAL A 35 -7.04 -6.63 14.62
CA VAL A 35 -6.09 -5.61 14.12
C VAL A 35 -4.83 -6.29 13.56
N GLU A 36 -4.74 -6.34 12.24
CA GLU A 36 -3.69 -7.05 11.48
C GLU A 36 -2.54 -6.11 11.10
N HIS A 37 -1.57 -5.95 12.00
CA HIS A 37 -0.45 -5.02 11.80
C HIS A 37 0.53 -5.41 10.68
N GLN A 38 0.49 -6.66 10.22
CA GLN A 38 1.42 -7.19 9.23
C GLN A 38 0.68 -7.74 8.00
N LEU A 39 -0.56 -7.30 7.75
CA LEU A 39 -1.28 -7.71 6.54
C LEU A 39 -0.56 -7.26 5.27
N PHE A 40 0.09 -6.10 5.34
CA PHE A 40 0.87 -5.53 4.25
C PHE A 40 2.34 -5.40 4.65
N LEU A 41 3.20 -5.71 3.69
CA LEU A 41 4.64 -5.46 3.77
C LEU A 41 4.99 -4.34 2.81
N LYS A 42 5.87 -3.46 3.26
CA LYS A 42 6.42 -2.41 2.42
C LYS A 42 7.50 -3.02 1.52
N ARG A 43 7.44 -2.73 0.22
CA ARG A 43 8.49 -3.18 -0.68
C ARG A 43 9.78 -2.40 -0.45
N SER A 44 10.89 -3.11 -0.52
CA SER A 44 12.24 -2.57 -0.52
C SER A 44 12.55 -1.82 -1.82
N ALA A 45 13.61 -1.01 -1.80
CA ALA A 45 14.09 -0.35 -3.02
C ALA A 45 14.54 -1.37 -4.09
N ALA A 46 15.10 -2.51 -3.68
CA ALA A 46 15.51 -3.59 -4.58
C ALA A 46 14.31 -4.24 -5.28
N GLU A 47 13.24 -4.55 -4.55
CA GLU A 47 12.03 -5.14 -5.14
C GLU A 47 11.35 -4.19 -6.13
N VAL A 48 11.21 -2.92 -5.76
CA VAL A 48 10.64 -1.90 -6.65
C VAL A 48 11.52 -1.66 -7.88
N LEU A 49 12.84 -1.71 -7.73
CA LEU A 49 13.77 -1.61 -8.85
C LEU A 49 13.53 -2.75 -9.86
N ALA A 50 13.46 -3.99 -9.39
CA ALA A 50 13.25 -5.16 -10.25
C ALA A 50 11.94 -5.06 -11.04
N GLU A 51 10.82 -4.72 -10.37
CA GLU A 51 9.54 -4.49 -11.04
C GLU A 51 9.62 -3.37 -12.09
N LEU A 52 10.26 -2.25 -11.73
CA LEU A 52 10.33 -1.10 -12.62
C LEU A 52 11.19 -1.37 -13.84
N GLU A 53 12.28 -2.15 -13.70
CA GLU A 53 13.12 -2.60 -14.82
C GLU A 53 12.38 -3.55 -15.76
N GLU A 54 11.58 -4.46 -15.21
CA GLU A 54 10.71 -5.35 -15.98
C GLU A 54 9.68 -4.54 -16.79
N LYS A 55 8.89 -3.69 -16.12
CA LYS A 55 7.89 -2.81 -16.77
C LYS A 55 8.50 -1.84 -17.78
N TYR A 56 9.74 -1.41 -17.54
CA TYR A 56 10.48 -0.57 -18.47
C TYR A 56 10.85 -1.33 -19.73
N SER A 57 11.21 -2.61 -19.61
CA SER A 57 11.65 -3.48 -20.71
C SER A 57 10.48 -4.08 -21.49
N SER A 58 9.34 -4.35 -20.84
CA SER A 58 8.09 -4.87 -21.45
C SER A 58 7.23 -3.80 -22.15
N ASP A 59 7.69 -2.54 -22.14
CA ASP A 59 7.00 -1.36 -22.69
C ASP A 59 5.65 -1.00 -22.04
N GLU A 60 5.39 -1.49 -20.82
CA GLU A 60 4.24 -1.08 -20.00
C GLU A 60 4.33 0.38 -19.54
N ILE A 61 5.54 0.92 -19.42
CA ILE A 61 5.76 2.34 -19.12
C ILE A 61 5.67 3.17 -20.42
N PRO A 62 4.72 4.12 -20.53
CA PRO A 62 4.55 4.94 -21.73
C PRO A 62 5.83 5.70 -22.12
N ARG A 63 6.05 5.89 -23.42
CA ARG A 63 7.22 6.62 -23.97
C ARG A 63 7.49 7.97 -23.29
N LYS A 64 6.43 8.73 -22.97
CA LYS A 64 6.52 10.04 -22.28
C LYS A 64 7.06 9.95 -20.84
N LEU A 65 7.01 8.77 -20.21
CA LEU A 65 7.47 8.52 -18.85
C LEU A 65 8.78 7.72 -18.78
N LYS A 66 9.33 7.27 -19.91
CA LYS A 66 10.61 6.54 -19.95
C LYS A 66 11.76 7.34 -19.36
N GLY A 67 11.86 8.65 -19.64
CA GLY A 67 12.89 9.51 -19.05
C GLY A 67 12.83 9.54 -17.51
N PRO A 68 11.69 9.93 -16.92
CA PRO A 68 11.47 9.86 -15.46
C PRO A 68 11.71 8.46 -14.86
N ALA A 69 11.28 7.40 -15.55
CA ALA A 69 11.48 6.03 -15.11
C ALA A 69 12.97 5.64 -15.08
N ALA A 70 13.72 5.94 -16.15
CA ALA A 70 15.16 5.68 -16.23
C ALA A 70 15.94 6.43 -15.13
N ALA A 71 15.54 7.68 -14.84
CA ALA A 71 16.12 8.45 -13.74
C ALA A 71 15.83 7.80 -12.37
N LEU A 72 14.62 7.28 -12.15
CA LEU A 72 14.28 6.57 -10.92
C LEU A 72 15.05 5.24 -10.81
N ILE A 73 15.11 4.43 -11.86
CA ILE A 73 15.90 3.19 -11.93
C ILE A 73 17.36 3.48 -11.54
N SER A 74 17.97 4.51 -12.15
CA SER A 74 19.36 4.90 -11.85
C SER A 74 19.56 5.27 -10.37
N ARG A 75 18.61 5.97 -9.75
CA ARG A 75 18.66 6.28 -8.31
C ARG A 75 18.53 5.02 -7.46
N LEU A 76 17.54 4.17 -7.75
CA LEU A 76 17.29 2.95 -6.98
C LEU A 76 18.46 1.97 -7.04
N ARG A 77 19.13 1.84 -8.19
CA ARG A 77 20.37 1.05 -8.34
C ARG A 77 21.47 1.46 -7.35
N LYS A 78 21.55 2.75 -7.02
CA LYS A 78 22.52 3.31 -6.07
C LYS A 78 22.08 3.17 -4.60
N SER A 79 20.82 2.87 -4.35
CA SER A 79 20.22 2.86 -3.00
C SER A 79 19.39 1.60 -2.72
N GLN A 80 19.82 0.44 -3.21
CA GLN A 80 19.05 -0.81 -3.12
C GLN A 80 18.79 -1.25 -1.67
N ASN A 81 19.71 -0.93 -0.75
CA ASN A 81 19.58 -1.24 0.68
C ASN A 81 18.73 -0.22 1.46
N ALA A 82 18.23 0.84 0.81
CA ALA A 82 17.44 1.87 1.46
C ALA A 82 15.94 1.51 1.47
N ASN A 83 15.21 2.09 2.43
CA ASN A 83 13.77 2.02 2.44
C ASN A 83 13.19 2.81 1.26
N PHE A 84 12.37 2.16 0.44
CA PHE A 84 11.64 2.84 -0.63
C PHE A 84 10.59 3.81 -0.06
N ALA A 85 10.36 4.95 -0.72
CA ALA A 85 9.32 5.89 -0.29
C ALA A 85 8.70 6.62 -1.49
N MET A 86 7.37 6.49 -1.63
CA MET A 86 6.60 7.08 -2.73
C MET A 86 6.70 8.61 -2.83
N LYS A 87 7.03 9.30 -1.73
CA LYS A 87 7.19 10.77 -1.73
C LYS A 87 8.31 11.26 -2.66
N HIS A 88 9.27 10.41 -3.03
CA HIS A 88 10.38 10.74 -3.92
C HIS A 88 10.14 10.31 -5.38
N VAL A 89 8.97 9.74 -5.68
CA VAL A 89 8.58 9.30 -7.02
C VAL A 89 7.78 10.41 -7.69
N ASP A 90 8.12 10.71 -8.96
CA ASP A 90 7.35 11.60 -9.83
C ASP A 90 5.88 11.15 -9.84
N GLN A 91 4.95 12.09 -9.62
CA GLN A 91 3.54 11.78 -9.47
C GLN A 91 2.98 10.97 -10.65
N ARG A 92 3.44 11.24 -11.88
CA ARG A 92 2.99 10.58 -13.11
C ARG A 92 3.46 9.13 -13.21
N LEU A 93 4.53 8.78 -12.49
CA LEU A 93 5.09 7.42 -12.49
C LEU A 93 4.50 6.55 -11.38
N ARG A 94 3.79 7.14 -10.40
CA ARG A 94 3.32 6.42 -9.21
C ARG A 94 2.35 5.30 -9.53
N ASP A 95 1.56 5.41 -10.60
CA ASP A 95 0.61 4.37 -10.99
C ASP A 95 1.29 3.13 -11.60
N TYR A 96 2.61 3.21 -11.89
CA TYR A 96 3.41 2.10 -12.42
C TYR A 96 4.26 1.41 -11.34
N ILE A 97 4.15 1.84 -10.08
CA ILE A 97 4.95 1.32 -8.99
C ILE A 97 4.02 0.81 -7.90
N GLU A 98 4.27 -0.41 -7.45
CA GLU A 98 3.53 -1.00 -6.33
C GLU A 98 4.32 -0.79 -5.03
N PRO A 99 3.92 0.12 -4.13
CA PRO A 99 4.71 0.44 -2.94
C PRO A 99 4.65 -0.63 -1.83
N LEU A 100 3.72 -1.57 -1.93
CA LEU A 100 3.43 -2.56 -0.90
C LEU A 100 2.93 -3.86 -1.55
N VAL A 101 3.08 -4.94 -0.80
CA VAL A 101 2.58 -6.28 -1.12
C VAL A 101 1.82 -6.84 0.07
N LEU A 102 1.00 -7.86 -0.15
CA LEU A 102 0.45 -8.64 0.94
C LEU A 102 1.55 -9.47 1.59
N ALA A 103 1.46 -9.67 2.91
CA ALA A 103 2.31 -10.64 3.58
C ALA A 103 2.03 -12.06 3.04
N PRO A 104 3.04 -12.96 3.05
CA PRO A 104 2.82 -14.35 2.70
C PRO A 104 1.68 -14.96 3.52
N ASN A 105 0.77 -15.66 2.86
CA ASN A 105 -0.41 -16.29 3.47
C ASN A 105 -1.33 -15.31 4.22
N ALA A 106 -1.37 -14.03 3.80
CA ALA A 106 -2.28 -13.05 4.37
C ALA A 106 -3.74 -13.56 4.36
N PRO A 107 -4.44 -13.58 5.53
CA PRO A 107 -5.80 -14.10 5.62
C PRO A 107 -6.79 -13.08 5.06
N VAL A 108 -6.95 -13.04 3.74
CA VAL A 108 -7.76 -12.01 3.05
C VAL A 108 -9.11 -12.54 2.56
N SER A 109 -9.13 -13.73 1.97
CA SER A 109 -10.32 -14.26 1.30
C SER A 109 -11.54 -14.31 2.24
N GLY A 110 -12.68 -13.80 1.77
CA GLY A 110 -13.95 -13.75 2.50
C GLY A 110 -14.05 -12.70 3.61
N HIS A 111 -12.98 -11.97 3.91
CA HIS A 111 -12.96 -11.00 5.02
C HIS A 111 -13.40 -9.60 4.59
N ARG A 112 -13.97 -8.84 5.54
CA ARG A 112 -14.35 -7.44 5.36
C ARG A 112 -13.35 -6.57 6.10
N ILE A 113 -12.54 -5.85 5.33
CA ILE A 113 -11.28 -5.28 5.81
C ILE A 113 -11.36 -3.75 5.81
N LEU A 114 -11.09 -3.14 6.95
CA LEU A 114 -10.88 -1.71 7.09
C LEU A 114 -9.39 -1.38 6.96
N LEU A 115 -9.00 -0.76 5.86
CA LEU A 115 -7.68 -0.16 5.70
C LEU A 115 -7.56 1.10 6.59
N VAL A 116 -6.42 1.28 7.23
CA VAL A 116 -6.15 2.48 8.04
C VAL A 116 -4.88 3.18 7.57
N ASP A 117 -4.98 4.47 7.28
CA ASP A 117 -3.85 5.31 6.90
C ASP A 117 -3.81 6.60 7.72
N ASP A 118 -2.66 7.26 7.76
CA ASP A 118 -2.54 8.57 8.43
C ASP A 118 -2.98 9.73 7.52
N LEU A 119 -2.70 9.67 6.22
CA LEU A 119 -2.97 10.75 5.28
C LEU A 119 -3.43 10.24 3.91
N LEU A 120 -4.65 10.60 3.51
CA LEU A 120 -5.09 10.51 2.13
C LEU A 120 -4.48 11.67 1.31
N SER A 121 -3.41 11.37 0.57
CA SER A 121 -2.82 12.27 -0.44
C SER A 121 -3.29 11.87 -1.84
N SER A 122 -2.41 11.45 -2.74
CA SER A 122 -2.79 11.01 -4.10
C SER A 122 -3.57 9.70 -4.13
N GLY A 123 -3.75 9.03 -2.98
CA GLY A 123 -4.45 7.75 -2.85
C GLY A 123 -3.71 6.53 -3.41
N ALA A 124 -2.47 6.66 -3.90
CA ALA A 124 -1.75 5.57 -4.57
C ALA A 124 -1.58 4.33 -3.67
N THR A 125 -1.11 4.52 -2.44
CA THR A 125 -0.94 3.43 -1.45
C THR A 125 -2.26 2.71 -1.17
N LEU A 126 -3.34 3.44 -0.93
CA LEU A 126 -4.67 2.88 -0.68
C LEU A 126 -5.24 2.16 -1.91
N ARG A 127 -5.04 2.69 -3.12
CA ARG A 127 -5.46 2.01 -4.36
C ARG A 127 -4.71 0.69 -4.55
N THR A 128 -3.40 0.66 -4.32
CA THR A 128 -2.62 -0.58 -4.37
C THR A 128 -3.13 -1.57 -3.32
N ALA A 129 -3.32 -1.13 -2.07
CA ALA A 129 -3.81 -1.98 -1.00
C ALA A 129 -5.22 -2.54 -1.29
N HIS A 130 -6.13 -1.69 -1.76
CA HIS A 130 -7.48 -2.09 -2.17
C HIS A 130 -7.42 -3.15 -3.27
N ARG A 131 -6.67 -2.89 -4.35
CA ARG A 131 -6.51 -3.83 -5.46
C ARG A 131 -6.00 -5.19 -4.98
N LEU A 132 -4.92 -5.21 -4.19
CA LEU A 132 -4.35 -6.44 -3.64
C LEU A 132 -5.36 -7.23 -2.80
N LEU A 133 -6.15 -6.55 -1.98
CA LEU A 133 -7.17 -7.22 -1.15
C LEU A 133 -8.33 -7.76 -1.99
N THR A 134 -8.81 -6.99 -2.98
CA THR A 134 -9.86 -7.44 -3.90
C THR A 134 -9.41 -8.65 -4.71
N GLU A 135 -8.20 -8.62 -5.28
CA GLU A 135 -7.62 -9.74 -6.02
C GLU A 135 -7.42 -10.98 -5.14
N ALA A 136 -7.10 -10.80 -3.85
CA ALA A 136 -6.98 -11.88 -2.88
C ALA A 136 -8.32 -12.35 -2.29
N GLY A 137 -9.46 -11.85 -2.80
CA GLY A 137 -10.80 -12.34 -2.49
C GLY A 137 -11.45 -11.72 -1.26
N ALA A 138 -11.05 -10.51 -0.84
CA ALA A 138 -11.75 -9.78 0.23
C ALA A 138 -13.24 -9.58 -0.13
N ALA A 139 -14.13 -9.80 0.84
CA ALA A 139 -15.57 -9.62 0.66
C ALA A 139 -15.98 -8.13 0.64
N HIS A 140 -15.25 -7.29 1.37
CA HIS A 140 -15.46 -5.85 1.39
C HIS A 140 -14.17 -5.14 1.80
N VAL A 141 -13.89 -3.97 1.21
CA VAL A 141 -12.73 -3.15 1.57
C VAL A 141 -13.17 -1.70 1.71
N ALA A 142 -12.88 -1.10 2.87
CA ALA A 142 -13.07 0.33 3.11
C ALA A 142 -11.77 0.95 3.64
N ALA A 143 -11.70 2.28 3.67
CA ALA A 143 -10.55 3.01 4.18
C ALA A 143 -10.94 4.06 5.22
N LEU A 144 -10.15 4.15 6.28
CA LEU A 144 -10.18 5.20 7.30
C LEU A 144 -8.84 5.96 7.25
N CYS A 145 -8.91 7.27 7.02
CA CYS A 145 -7.74 8.14 7.07
C CYS A 145 -7.92 9.19 8.17
N LEU A 146 -6.85 9.45 8.93
CA LEU A 146 -6.89 10.51 9.95
C LEU A 146 -6.95 11.91 9.31
N LEU A 147 -6.19 12.11 8.24
CA LEU A 147 -6.10 13.37 7.51
C LEU A 147 -6.39 13.16 6.02
N SER A 148 -6.81 14.23 5.35
CA SER A 148 -6.98 14.26 3.90
C SER A 148 -6.42 15.56 3.32
N LYS A 149 -5.79 15.45 2.16
CA LYS A 149 -5.30 16.58 1.33
C LYS A 149 -5.82 16.48 -0.12
N VAL A 150 -6.90 15.72 -0.34
CA VAL A 150 -7.59 15.69 -1.64
C VAL A 150 -8.47 16.90 -1.85
#